data_AF-A0A7J6SQK0-F1
#
_entry.id   AF-A0A7J6SQK0-F1
#
_cell.length_a   1.000
_cell.length_b   1.000
_cell.length_c   1.000
_cell.angle_alpha   90.00
_cell.angle_beta   90.00
_cell.angle_gamma   90.00
#
_symmetry.space_group_name_H-M   'P 1'
#
loop_
_entity.id
_entity.type
_entity.pdbx_description
1 polymer ?
#
loop_
_entity_poly.entity_id
_entity_poly.type
_entity_poly.pdbx_seq_one_letter_code
_entity_poly.pdbx_strand_id
1 'polypeptide(L)'
;SSVGGTKIVPLNQIKVYDKTIDEARGHSDVTMQTHIDEANILHNMEVRYGEDLVYTYVSSVLLAVNPYKQLGGEERMAEYWQKPPHTMPPHPYAIAEAAYRNFISTQRSQAILISGESGAGKTETAKIVASYLAKKQTSGWAEDTPQVHSITGQVQHTVTELYDKVLRANPILEAFGNARTVRNNNSSRFGKYSSLWYTKSGRLVCASLTPFLLESARVTSHATGERNYHVFYQLLAGCSEEQQETLRLRGDDGRDYVLTNQGGESVVSNEQRDHDAAKFAELCESLTSVGVTEEDQNDIFSIVSALLLLGGVEFEEDKEEDDDEEEGASNLVANDFLLLDDAASLLGL
;
A
#
# COMPACT_ATOMS: atom_id res chain seq x y z
N SER A 1 -16.37 24.29 -12.87
CA SER A 1 -16.74 25.71 -12.72
C SER A 1 -17.52 25.93 -11.43
N SER A 2 -16.84 26.42 -10.38
CA SER A 2 -17.41 27.27 -9.30
C SER A 2 -16.36 27.47 -8.20
N VAL A 3 -15.22 28.08 -8.56
CA VAL A 3 -14.27 28.60 -7.57
C VAL A 3 -14.57 30.09 -7.42
N GLY A 4 -15.05 30.52 -6.25
CA GLY A 4 -15.13 31.95 -5.91
C GLY A 4 -16.46 32.48 -5.38
N GLY A 5 -17.19 31.75 -4.52
CA GLY A 5 -18.32 32.32 -3.78
C GLY A 5 -17.87 32.99 -2.47
N THR A 6 -18.17 34.27 -2.27
CA THR A 6 -17.99 34.95 -0.97
C THR A 6 -18.95 34.35 0.05
N LYS A 7 -18.43 33.64 1.06
CA LYS A 7 -19.24 33.08 2.15
C LYS A 7 -19.44 34.17 3.22
N ILE A 8 -20.66 34.71 3.31
CA ILE A 8 -21.03 35.64 4.39
C ILE A 8 -21.33 34.81 5.64
N VAL A 9 -20.51 34.96 6.68
CA VAL A 9 -20.69 34.28 7.97
C VAL A 9 -21.14 35.31 9.02
N PRO A 10 -22.31 35.14 9.64
CA PRO A 10 -22.78 35.99 10.73
C PRO A 10 -21.76 36.04 11.89
N LEU A 11 -21.50 37.24 12.44
CA LEU A 11 -20.53 37.45 13.52
C LEU A 11 -20.82 36.59 14.77
N ASN A 12 -22.07 36.29 15.05
CA ASN A 12 -22.48 35.42 16.16
C ASN A 12 -22.17 33.93 15.94
N GLN A 13 -21.78 33.54 14.72
CA GLN A 13 -21.29 32.19 14.39
C GLN A 13 -19.76 32.13 14.40
N ILE A 14 -19.07 33.26 14.58
CA ILE A 14 -17.62 33.32 14.69
C ILE A 14 -17.24 33.03 16.14
N LYS A 15 -16.61 31.89 16.38
CA LYS A 15 -15.91 31.62 17.65
C LYS A 15 -14.51 32.23 17.55
N VAL A 16 -14.20 33.17 18.44
CA VAL A 16 -12.85 33.76 18.50
C VAL A 16 -11.91 32.71 19.07
N TYR A 17 -10.88 32.38 18.29
CA TYR A 17 -9.83 31.45 18.68
C TYR A 17 -8.71 32.21 19.40
N ASP A 18 -8.41 31.84 20.64
CA ASP A 18 -7.32 32.43 21.42
C ASP A 18 -6.12 31.48 21.45
N LYS A 19 -5.04 31.87 20.78
CA LYS A 19 -3.79 31.12 20.65
C LYS A 19 -2.95 31.07 21.92
N THR A 20 -3.33 31.81 22.97
CA THR A 20 -2.50 31.98 24.18
C THR A 20 -2.90 31.10 25.36
N ILE A 21 -3.98 30.32 25.21
CA ILE A 21 -4.60 29.57 26.32
C ILE A 21 -3.85 28.27 26.66
N ASP A 22 -3.23 27.62 25.68
CA ASP A 22 -2.58 26.31 25.86
C ASP A 22 -1.03 26.40 25.72
N GLU A 23 -0.34 25.30 26.03
CA GLU A 23 1.12 25.23 26.05
C GLU A 23 1.79 25.61 24.72
N ALA A 24 2.89 26.37 24.78
CA ALA A 24 3.62 26.86 23.60
C ALA A 24 4.17 25.76 22.67
N ARG A 25 4.33 24.52 23.16
CA ARG A 25 4.83 23.38 22.36
C ARG A 25 3.72 22.39 21.96
N GLY A 26 2.48 22.67 22.34
CA GLY A 26 1.33 21.79 22.13
C GLY A 26 1.33 20.53 23.01
N HIS A 27 0.12 20.07 23.35
CA HIS A 27 -0.12 18.90 24.18
C HIS A 27 0.05 17.59 23.40
N SER A 28 0.69 16.61 24.03
CA SER A 28 0.84 15.24 23.50
C SER A 28 -0.47 14.45 23.46
N ASP A 29 -1.45 14.86 24.26
CA ASP A 29 -2.83 14.38 24.27
C ASP A 29 -3.78 15.57 24.24
N VAL A 30 -4.62 15.68 23.20
CA VAL A 30 -5.54 16.82 23.05
C VAL A 30 -6.57 16.90 24.17
N THR A 31 -6.78 15.82 24.93
CA THR A 31 -7.68 15.83 26.09
C THR A 31 -7.16 16.68 27.25
N MET A 32 -5.89 17.10 27.20
CA MET A 32 -5.29 18.03 28.15
C MET A 32 -5.55 19.51 27.81
N GLN A 33 -6.08 19.80 26.62
CA GLN A 33 -6.39 21.17 26.21
C GLN A 33 -7.54 21.76 27.02
N THR A 34 -7.47 23.07 27.27
CA THR A 34 -8.55 23.79 27.97
C THR A 34 -9.85 23.77 27.16
N HIS A 35 -9.73 23.85 25.83
CA HIS A 35 -10.85 23.80 24.90
C HIS A 35 -10.59 22.75 23.82
N ILE A 36 -11.49 21.77 23.71
CA ILE A 36 -11.42 20.69 22.72
C ILE A 36 -12.39 21.01 21.58
N ASP A 37 -11.96 21.87 20.66
CA ASP A 37 -12.68 22.18 19.42
C ASP A 37 -11.75 22.10 18.20
N GLU A 38 -12.34 22.14 17.00
CA GLU A 38 -11.62 21.96 15.74
C GLU A 38 -10.44 22.93 15.58
N ALA A 39 -10.59 24.20 16.02
CA ALA A 39 -9.55 25.21 15.88
C ALA A 39 -8.39 24.95 16.85
N ASN A 40 -8.70 24.60 18.09
CA ASN A 40 -7.72 24.25 19.11
C ASN A 40 -6.93 22.98 18.76
N ILE A 41 -7.62 21.95 18.26
CA ILE A 41 -6.97 20.71 17.82
C ILE A 41 -6.07 20.98 16.61
N LEU A 42 -6.56 21.72 15.61
CA LEU A 42 -5.77 22.06 14.42
C LEU A 42 -4.51 22.83 14.80
N HIS A 43 -4.60 23.83 15.67
CA HIS A 43 -3.44 24.58 16.11
C HIS A 43 -2.45 23.72 16.91
N ASN A 44 -2.94 22.85 17.80
CA ASN A 44 -2.09 21.92 18.52
C ASN A 44 -1.30 21.02 17.56
N MET A 45 -1.97 20.50 16.52
CA MET A 45 -1.32 19.70 15.48
C MET A 45 -0.30 20.52 14.68
N GLU A 46 -0.60 21.78 14.34
CA GLU A 46 0.30 22.69 13.63
C GLU A 46 1.58 22.96 14.43
N VAL A 47 1.45 23.34 15.71
CA VAL A 47 2.58 23.63 16.61
C VAL A 47 3.46 22.40 16.77
N ARG A 48 2.85 21.23 17.02
CA ARG A 48 3.58 19.97 17.19
C ARG A 48 4.28 19.53 15.90
N TYR A 49 3.62 19.67 14.75
CA TYR A 49 4.22 19.35 13.46
C TYR A 49 5.44 20.24 13.17
N GLY A 50 5.41 21.52 13.56
CA GLY A 50 6.55 22.43 13.46
C GLY A 50 7.78 22.00 14.28
N GLU A 51 7.59 21.15 15.28
CA GLU A 51 8.64 20.57 16.14
C GLU A 51 8.96 19.10 15.77
N ASP A 52 8.54 18.64 14.59
CA ASP A 52 8.67 17.26 14.12
C ASP A 52 7.94 16.20 14.99
N LEU A 53 6.97 16.63 15.80
CA LEU A 53 6.12 15.77 16.62
C LEU A 53 4.84 15.42 15.86
N VAL A 54 4.95 14.45 14.93
CA VAL A 54 3.87 14.10 13.98
C VAL A 54 2.71 13.30 14.56
N TYR A 55 2.88 12.76 15.77
CA TYR A 55 1.91 11.93 16.44
C TYR A 55 1.32 12.65 17.66
N THR A 56 0.00 12.55 17.83
CA THR A 56 -0.73 13.18 18.95
C THR A 56 -1.87 12.28 19.39
N TYR A 57 -2.03 12.05 20.69
CA TYR A 57 -3.16 11.30 21.21
C TYR A 57 -4.45 12.12 21.19
N VAL A 58 -5.55 11.41 20.98
CA VAL A 58 -6.92 11.87 21.22
C VAL A 58 -7.61 10.78 22.02
N SER A 59 -7.41 10.79 23.34
CA SER A 59 -7.73 9.63 24.17
C SER A 59 -7.14 8.36 23.53
N SER A 60 -7.92 7.30 23.33
CA SER A 60 -7.45 6.05 22.72
C SER A 60 -7.09 6.11 21.22
N VAL A 61 -7.33 7.23 20.54
CA VAL A 61 -7.03 7.41 19.11
C VAL A 61 -5.67 8.09 18.95
N LEU A 62 -4.93 7.75 17.89
CA LEU A 62 -3.69 8.42 17.52
C LEU A 62 -3.90 9.21 16.23
N LEU A 63 -3.73 10.52 16.29
CA LEU A 63 -3.60 11.35 15.09
C LEU A 63 -2.17 11.28 14.58
N ALA A 64 -2.01 11.09 13.28
CA ALA A 64 -0.72 11.05 12.59
C ALA A 64 -0.76 12.00 11.39
N VAL A 65 0.23 12.88 11.29
CA VAL A 65 0.42 13.79 10.14
C VAL A 65 1.64 13.35 9.37
N ASN A 66 1.48 13.01 8.09
CA ASN A 66 2.61 12.54 7.27
C ASN A 66 3.66 13.67 7.10
N PRO A 67 4.91 13.49 7.57
CA PRO A 67 5.94 14.52 7.46
C PRO A 67 6.64 14.58 6.11
N TYR A 68 6.36 13.64 5.19
CA TYR A 68 7.04 13.50 3.89
C TYR A 68 8.58 13.42 3.99
N LYS A 69 9.09 12.99 5.15
CA LYS A 69 10.50 12.70 5.40
C LYS A 69 10.60 11.48 6.30
N GLN A 70 11.76 10.82 6.27
CA GLN A 70 12.03 9.79 7.25
C GLN A 70 12.18 10.42 8.63
N LEU A 71 11.47 9.86 9.60
CA LEU A 71 11.68 10.16 10.99
C LEU A 71 12.61 9.10 11.57
N GLY A 72 13.56 9.52 12.41
CA GLY A 72 14.32 8.58 13.24
C GLY A 72 13.44 7.91 14.30
N GLY A 73 14.04 7.07 15.15
CA GLY A 73 13.36 6.51 16.30
C GLY A 73 12.86 5.07 16.17
N GLU A 74 13.19 4.36 15.09
CA GLU A 74 13.01 2.90 15.05
C GLU A 74 13.75 2.21 16.20
N GLU A 75 14.89 2.77 16.63
CA GLU A 75 15.65 2.32 17.80
C GLU A 75 14.89 2.44 19.13
N ARG A 76 13.83 3.27 19.18
CA ARG A 76 13.06 3.54 20.41
C ARG A 76 11.96 2.52 20.66
N MET A 77 11.77 1.55 19.76
CA MET A 77 10.78 0.48 19.91
C MET A 77 10.81 -0.16 21.30
N ALA A 78 12.01 -0.46 21.79
CA ALA A 78 12.21 -1.12 23.08
C ALA A 78 11.71 -0.29 24.28
N GLU A 79 11.71 1.04 24.17
CA GLU A 79 11.25 1.94 25.22
C GLU A 79 9.73 1.78 25.49
N TYR A 80 8.96 1.37 24.49
CA TYR A 80 7.51 1.21 24.58
C TYR A 80 7.09 -0.14 25.16
N TRP A 81 8.00 -1.11 25.28
CA TRP A 81 7.65 -2.43 25.79
C TRP A 81 7.17 -2.39 27.24
N GLN A 82 6.05 -3.07 27.48
CA GLN A 82 5.44 -3.24 28.80
C GLN A 82 5.02 -1.92 29.47
N LYS A 83 4.97 -0.82 28.71
CA LYS A 83 4.55 0.48 29.23
C LYS A 83 3.03 0.55 29.33
N PRO A 84 2.49 1.05 30.46
CA PRO A 84 1.05 1.31 30.54
C PRO A 84 0.60 2.34 29.48
N PRO A 85 -0.65 2.27 29.01
CA PRO A 85 -1.19 3.27 28.09
C PRO A 85 -0.97 4.69 28.59
N HIS A 86 -0.72 5.64 27.67
CA HIS A 86 -0.51 7.07 27.97
C HIS A 86 0.70 7.41 28.87
N THR A 87 1.58 6.46 29.19
CA THR A 87 2.82 6.75 29.95
C THR A 87 4.01 7.10 29.08
N MET A 88 3.93 6.79 27.79
CA MET A 88 4.93 7.13 26.78
C MET A 88 4.39 8.18 25.81
N PRO A 89 5.27 8.97 25.16
CA PRO A 89 4.86 9.90 24.11
C PRO A 89 3.99 9.24 23.01
N PRO A 90 3.16 10.01 22.31
CA PRO A 90 2.33 9.51 21.22
C PRO A 90 3.17 8.89 20.12
N HIS A 91 2.89 7.63 19.81
CA HIS A 91 3.56 6.87 18.76
C HIS A 91 2.74 5.63 18.38
N PRO A 92 2.81 5.13 17.13
CA PRO A 92 2.15 3.88 16.76
C PRO A 92 2.56 2.67 17.63
N TYR A 93 3.77 2.68 18.19
CA TYR A 93 4.24 1.66 19.15
C TYR A 93 3.39 1.62 20.42
N ALA A 94 2.91 2.76 20.92
CA ALA A 94 2.05 2.77 22.09
C ALA A 94 0.66 2.17 21.82
N ILE A 95 0.12 2.41 20.62
CA ILE A 95 -1.15 1.80 20.18
C ILE A 95 -0.97 0.28 20.04
N ALA A 96 0.13 -0.15 19.45
CA ALA A 96 0.49 -1.56 19.33
C ALA A 96 0.70 -2.22 20.72
N GLU A 97 1.37 -1.54 21.65
CA GLU A 97 1.56 -1.99 23.03
C GLU A 97 0.24 -2.19 23.74
N ALA A 98 -0.65 -1.19 23.66
CA ALA A 98 -1.98 -1.24 24.28
C ALA A 98 -2.80 -2.41 23.72
N ALA A 99 -2.83 -2.59 22.40
CA ALA A 99 -3.50 -3.71 21.75
C ALA A 99 -2.92 -5.06 22.22
N TYR A 100 -1.60 -5.23 22.20
CA TYR A 100 -0.98 -6.48 22.65
C TYR A 100 -1.28 -6.78 24.12
N ARG A 101 -1.20 -5.77 25.00
CA ARG A 101 -1.49 -5.94 26.43
C ARG A 101 -2.95 -6.32 26.66
N ASN A 102 -3.87 -5.71 25.92
CA ASN A 102 -5.28 -6.06 25.96
C ASN A 102 -5.52 -7.49 25.48
N PHE A 103 -4.85 -7.93 24.40
CA PHE A 103 -4.90 -9.31 23.94
C PHE A 103 -4.46 -10.30 25.04
N ILE A 104 -3.32 -10.07 25.70
CA ILE A 104 -2.81 -10.96 26.75
C ILE A 104 -3.72 -10.98 27.99
N SER A 105 -4.18 -9.82 28.44
CA SER A 105 -4.96 -9.73 29.67
C SER A 105 -6.40 -10.24 29.49
N THR A 106 -7.02 -9.96 28.35
CA THR A 106 -8.42 -10.32 28.09
C THR A 106 -8.58 -11.66 27.37
N GLN A 107 -7.50 -12.16 26.75
CA GLN A 107 -7.52 -13.33 25.86
C GLN A 107 -8.54 -13.18 24.71
N ARG A 108 -8.78 -11.94 24.25
CA ARG A 108 -9.66 -11.61 23.14
C ARG A 108 -8.90 -10.97 21.99
N SER A 109 -9.30 -11.30 20.76
CA SER A 109 -8.76 -10.68 19.54
C SER A 109 -8.89 -9.16 19.56
N GLN A 110 -7.90 -8.48 19.00
CA GLN A 110 -7.83 -7.02 18.92
C GLN A 110 -7.77 -6.59 17.46
N ALA A 111 -8.26 -5.39 17.17
CA ALA A 111 -8.19 -4.78 15.86
C ALA A 111 -7.62 -3.36 15.97
N ILE A 112 -6.71 -3.02 15.06
CA ILE A 112 -6.18 -1.66 14.90
C ILE A 112 -6.65 -1.19 13.51
N LEU A 113 -7.42 -0.11 13.48
CA LEU A 113 -7.90 0.52 12.25
C LEU A 113 -7.06 1.76 11.95
N ILE A 114 -6.51 1.82 10.74
CA ILE A 114 -5.73 2.97 10.26
C ILE A 114 -6.48 3.57 9.07
N SER A 115 -7.02 4.77 9.24
CA SER A 115 -7.81 5.49 8.24
C SER A 115 -7.16 6.81 7.85
N GLY A 116 -7.59 7.38 6.72
CA GLY A 116 -7.06 8.64 6.18
C GLY A 116 -7.15 8.69 4.66
N GLU A 117 -7.03 9.89 4.10
CA GLU A 117 -7.03 10.12 2.65
C GLU A 117 -5.80 9.49 1.96
N SER A 118 -5.78 9.47 0.61
CA SER A 118 -4.60 9.02 -0.12
C SER A 118 -3.40 9.91 0.20
N GLY A 119 -2.23 9.30 0.42
CA GLY A 119 -1.01 10.00 0.80
C GLY A 119 -0.87 10.31 2.31
N ALA A 120 -1.88 10.02 3.14
CA ALA A 120 -1.85 10.31 4.57
C ALA A 120 -0.84 9.47 5.42
N GLY A 121 -0.11 8.53 4.82
CA GLY A 121 0.87 7.69 5.53
C GLY A 121 0.29 6.43 6.21
N LYS A 122 -0.89 5.96 5.77
CA LYS A 122 -1.56 4.76 6.32
C LYS A 122 -0.68 3.51 6.25
N THR A 123 -0.12 3.23 5.08
CA THR A 123 0.71 2.03 4.82
C THR A 123 1.96 2.03 5.70
N GLU A 124 2.63 3.18 5.81
CA GLU A 124 3.83 3.32 6.64
C GLU A 124 3.51 3.17 8.13
N THR A 125 2.41 3.76 8.59
CA THR A 125 1.93 3.57 9.98
C THR A 125 1.62 2.11 10.26
N ALA A 126 1.00 1.40 9.31
CA ALA A 126 0.70 -0.03 9.44
C ALA A 126 1.99 -0.87 9.53
N LYS A 127 3.02 -0.56 8.72
CA LYS A 127 4.35 -1.20 8.79
C LYS A 127 4.98 -1.02 10.16
N ILE A 128 4.92 0.19 10.73
CA ILE A 128 5.46 0.50 12.08
C ILE A 128 4.75 -0.34 13.15
N VAL A 129 3.41 -0.34 13.17
CA VAL A 129 2.59 -1.10 14.13
C VAL A 129 2.89 -2.60 14.05
N ALA A 130 2.89 -3.15 12.85
CA ALA A 130 3.04 -4.58 12.68
C ALA A 130 4.49 -5.05 12.94
N SER A 131 5.50 -4.22 12.63
CA SER A 131 6.90 -4.47 13.03
C SER A 131 7.06 -4.53 14.55
N TYR A 132 6.38 -3.66 15.29
CA TYR A 132 6.36 -3.71 16.75
C TYR A 132 5.75 -5.02 17.28
N LEU A 133 4.58 -5.37 16.75
CA LEU A 133 3.82 -6.55 17.15
C LEU A 133 4.55 -7.87 16.82
N ALA A 134 5.36 -7.88 15.76
CA ALA A 134 6.21 -9.02 15.42
C ALA A 134 7.42 -9.16 16.36
N LYS A 135 8.10 -8.05 16.69
CA LYS A 135 9.34 -8.06 17.49
C LYS A 135 9.14 -8.21 19.00
N LYS A 136 8.00 -7.75 19.54
CA LYS A 136 7.77 -7.73 21.00
C LYS A 136 7.90 -9.11 21.66
N GLN A 137 7.63 -10.19 20.93
CA GLN A 137 7.68 -11.55 21.43
C GLN A 137 9.10 -12.02 21.84
N THR A 138 10.15 -11.42 21.29
CA THR A 138 11.53 -11.92 21.46
C THR A 138 12.14 -11.58 22.83
N SER A 139 11.49 -10.70 23.62
CA SER A 139 12.10 -10.11 24.82
C SER A 139 11.86 -10.86 26.14
N GLY A 140 10.95 -11.85 26.18
CA GLY A 140 10.62 -12.57 27.43
C GLY A 140 11.05 -14.04 27.48
N TRP A 141 11.57 -14.59 26.39
CA TRP A 141 11.86 -16.03 26.23
C TRP A 141 13.29 -16.31 25.77
N ALA A 142 14.16 -15.28 25.80
CA ALA A 142 15.56 -15.40 25.40
C ALA A 142 16.41 -16.24 26.37
N GLU A 143 15.89 -16.63 27.55
CA GLU A 143 16.63 -17.45 28.50
C GLU A 143 16.34 -18.97 28.40
N ASP A 144 15.24 -19.40 27.77
CA ASP A 144 14.81 -20.81 27.76
C ASP A 144 14.27 -21.29 26.41
N THR A 145 14.91 -20.86 25.31
CA THR A 145 14.78 -21.62 24.06
C THR A 145 15.90 -22.65 24.06
N PRO A 146 15.63 -23.96 24.22
CA PRO A 146 16.69 -24.93 24.02
C PRO A 146 17.19 -24.74 22.59
N GLN A 147 18.50 -24.50 22.45
CA GLN A 147 19.19 -24.74 21.19
C GLN A 147 19.08 -26.24 20.92
N VAL A 148 17.94 -26.66 20.37
CA VAL A 148 17.74 -28.00 19.86
C VAL A 148 18.69 -28.11 18.68
N HIS A 149 19.82 -28.77 18.92
CA HIS A 149 20.71 -29.20 17.86
C HIS A 149 19.87 -30.06 16.91
N SER A 150 19.54 -29.49 15.75
CA SER A 150 18.81 -30.20 14.71
C SER A 150 19.66 -31.34 14.18
N ILE A 151 19.16 -32.57 14.34
CA ILE A 151 19.74 -33.80 13.78
C ILE A 151 19.27 -34.02 12.32
N THR A 152 18.43 -33.14 11.77
CA THR A 152 17.91 -33.25 10.41
C THR A 152 17.80 -31.86 9.79
N GLY A 153 18.63 -31.54 8.79
CA GLY A 153 18.85 -30.20 8.20
C GLY A 153 17.66 -29.44 7.60
N GLN A 154 16.56 -29.28 8.34
CA GLN A 154 15.50 -28.32 8.08
C GLN A 154 15.80 -27.04 8.86
N VAL A 155 15.95 -25.94 8.13
CA VAL A 155 16.23 -24.61 8.66
C VAL A 155 15.07 -24.18 9.57
N GLN A 156 15.37 -23.95 10.84
CA GLN A 156 14.40 -23.51 11.83
C GLN A 156 14.18 -22.01 11.65
N HIS A 157 13.12 -21.63 10.92
CA HIS A 157 12.79 -20.21 10.71
C HIS A 157 12.56 -19.52 12.05
N THR A 158 13.33 -18.47 12.35
CA THR A 158 13.11 -17.65 13.54
C THR A 158 11.77 -16.90 13.45
N VAL A 159 11.18 -16.53 14.59
CA VAL A 159 9.93 -15.75 14.64
C VAL A 159 10.05 -14.41 13.89
N THR A 160 11.25 -13.83 13.87
CA THR A 160 11.58 -12.63 13.11
C THR A 160 11.38 -12.86 11.59
N GLU A 161 11.78 -14.03 11.08
CA GLU A 161 11.63 -14.36 9.66
C GLU A 161 10.17 -14.50 9.21
N LEU A 162 9.25 -14.86 10.10
CA LEU A 162 7.82 -15.02 9.77
C LEU A 162 7.19 -13.68 9.34
N TYR A 163 7.45 -12.61 10.08
CA TYR A 163 6.94 -11.30 9.71
C TYR A 163 7.76 -10.64 8.60
N ASP A 164 9.08 -10.88 8.57
CA ASP A 164 9.93 -10.41 7.47
C ASP A 164 9.46 -10.96 6.12
N LYS A 165 9.00 -12.22 6.05
CA LYS A 165 8.37 -12.77 4.83
C LYS A 165 7.09 -12.03 4.43
N VAL A 166 6.25 -11.63 5.40
CA VAL A 166 5.06 -10.80 5.11
C VAL A 166 5.45 -9.41 4.62
N LEU A 167 6.50 -8.81 5.18
CA LEU A 167 7.03 -7.53 4.71
C LEU A 167 7.61 -7.64 3.29
N ARG A 168 8.28 -8.75 2.96
CA ARG A 168 8.79 -9.05 1.60
C ARG A 168 7.68 -9.26 0.57
N ALA A 169 6.44 -9.50 0.99
CA ALA A 169 5.29 -9.53 0.07
C ALA A 169 4.80 -8.12 -0.30
N ASN A 170 5.26 -7.05 0.36
CA ASN A 170 4.80 -5.70 0.05
C ASN A 170 5.16 -5.25 -1.37
N PRO A 171 6.40 -5.40 -1.87
CA PRO A 171 6.72 -5.02 -3.26
C PRO A 171 5.81 -5.70 -4.28
N ILE A 172 5.43 -6.96 -4.06
CA ILE A 172 4.44 -7.68 -4.89
C ILE A 172 3.11 -6.93 -4.88
N LEU A 173 2.56 -6.67 -3.69
CA LEU A 173 1.28 -5.98 -3.57
C LEU A 173 1.31 -4.52 -4.06
N GLU A 174 2.46 -3.86 -3.98
CA GLU A 174 2.65 -2.52 -4.51
C GLU A 174 2.72 -2.53 -6.04
N ALA A 175 3.41 -3.50 -6.66
CA ALA A 175 3.44 -3.67 -8.11
C ALA A 175 2.04 -3.86 -8.69
N PHE A 176 1.26 -4.79 -8.13
CA PHE A 176 -0.06 -5.16 -8.66
C PHE A 176 -1.22 -4.29 -8.16
N GLY A 177 -1.03 -3.49 -7.10
CA GLY A 177 -2.13 -2.80 -6.43
C GLY A 177 -1.90 -1.31 -6.19
N ASN A 178 -0.71 -0.78 -6.44
CA ASN A 178 -0.46 0.66 -6.37
C ASN A 178 -0.36 1.28 -7.77
N ALA A 179 -0.73 2.54 -7.83
CA ALA A 179 -0.65 3.36 -9.04
C ALA A 179 -0.27 4.81 -8.69
N ARG A 180 0.28 5.51 -9.68
CA ARG A 180 0.51 6.95 -9.59
C ARG A 180 -0.79 7.71 -9.82
N THR A 181 -1.11 8.58 -8.88
CA THR A 181 -2.25 9.51 -8.91
C THR A 181 -1.74 10.95 -8.88
N VAL A 182 -2.61 11.92 -9.16
CA VAL A 182 -2.25 13.35 -9.13
C VAL A 182 -1.64 13.80 -7.79
N ARG A 183 -2.02 13.15 -6.67
CA ARG A 183 -1.60 13.53 -5.32
C ARG A 183 -0.53 12.62 -4.72
N ASN A 184 -0.34 11.42 -5.25
CA ASN A 184 0.54 10.41 -4.67
C ASN A 184 1.06 9.46 -5.75
N ASN A 185 2.38 9.38 -5.87
CA ASN A 185 3.06 8.57 -6.88
C ASN A 185 3.01 7.06 -6.61
N ASN A 186 2.72 6.64 -5.37
CA ASN A 186 2.62 5.23 -4.97
C ASN A 186 1.34 5.02 -4.13
N SER A 187 0.18 5.27 -4.74
CA SER A 187 -1.12 5.18 -4.07
C SER A 187 -1.66 3.75 -4.12
N SER A 188 -1.82 3.11 -2.96
CA SER A 188 -2.58 1.84 -2.89
C SER A 188 -4.02 2.05 -3.32
N ARG A 189 -4.47 1.22 -4.28
CA ARG A 189 -5.82 1.20 -4.85
C ARG A 189 -6.62 -0.02 -4.40
N PHE A 190 -6.29 -0.51 -3.21
CA PHE A 190 -6.92 -1.64 -2.53
C PHE A 190 -6.76 -1.46 -1.02
N GLY A 191 -7.64 -2.08 -0.26
CA GLY A 191 -7.52 -2.25 1.18
C GLY A 191 -6.60 -3.42 1.53
N LYS A 192 -5.92 -3.33 2.68
CA LYS A 192 -5.04 -4.38 3.20
C LYS A 192 -5.52 -4.79 4.59
N TYR A 193 -5.78 -6.08 4.79
CA TYR A 193 -6.13 -6.65 6.09
C TYR A 193 -5.00 -7.58 6.54
N SER A 194 -4.21 -7.14 7.51
CA SER A 194 -3.14 -7.94 8.11
C SER A 194 -3.64 -8.62 9.38
N SER A 195 -3.50 -9.94 9.46
CA SER A 195 -3.77 -10.71 10.67
C SER A 195 -2.49 -11.25 11.26
N LEU A 196 -2.32 -11.08 12.57
CA LEU A 196 -1.23 -11.66 13.34
C LEU A 196 -1.84 -12.59 14.38
N TRP A 197 -1.47 -13.86 14.34
CA TRP A 197 -2.01 -14.92 15.19
C TRP A 197 -1.03 -15.23 16.30
N TYR A 198 -1.50 -15.20 17.54
CA TYR A 198 -0.69 -15.42 18.72
C TYR A 198 -1.22 -16.60 19.53
N THR A 199 -0.33 -17.31 20.22
CA THR A 199 -0.68 -18.21 21.32
C THR A 199 -1.28 -17.41 22.48
N LYS A 200 -1.97 -18.11 23.39
CA LYS A 200 -2.45 -17.52 24.66
C LYS A 200 -1.34 -16.88 25.50
N SER A 201 -0.12 -17.39 25.37
CA SER A 201 1.09 -16.86 26.03
C SER A 201 1.71 -15.66 25.32
N GLY A 202 1.15 -15.21 24.19
CA GLY A 202 1.62 -14.03 23.47
C GLY A 202 2.68 -14.27 22.42
N ARG A 203 2.87 -15.52 21.97
CA ARG A 203 3.82 -15.87 20.92
C ARG A 203 3.15 -15.88 19.55
N LEU A 204 3.62 -15.07 18.61
CA LEU A 204 3.27 -15.08 17.19
C LEU A 204 3.54 -16.47 16.60
N VAL A 205 2.54 -17.00 15.91
CA VAL A 205 2.58 -18.30 15.24
C VAL A 205 2.29 -18.19 13.75
N CYS A 206 1.56 -17.17 13.32
CA CYS A 206 1.21 -16.98 11.93
C CYS A 206 0.96 -15.49 11.65
N ALA A 207 1.28 -15.06 10.43
CA ALA A 207 0.95 -13.76 9.91
C ALA A 207 0.33 -13.95 8.53
N SER A 208 -0.75 -13.23 8.23
CA SER A 208 -1.38 -13.24 6.91
C SER A 208 -1.72 -11.83 6.47
N LEU A 209 -1.75 -11.62 5.16
CA LEU A 209 -2.09 -10.35 4.53
C LEU A 209 -3.10 -10.61 3.43
N THR A 210 -4.29 -10.04 3.59
CA THR A 210 -5.41 -10.23 2.67
C THR A 210 -5.72 -8.89 1.99
N PRO A 211 -5.47 -8.74 0.68
CA PRO A 211 -5.94 -7.59 -0.06
C PRO A 211 -7.46 -7.67 -0.26
N PHE A 212 -8.13 -6.51 -0.32
CA PHE A 212 -9.57 -6.43 -0.58
C PHE A 212 -9.91 -5.14 -1.33
N LEU A 213 -11.03 -5.14 -2.08
CA LEU A 213 -11.53 -3.98 -2.82
C LEU A 213 -10.48 -3.32 -3.73
N LEU A 214 -9.85 -4.12 -4.59
CA LEU A 214 -9.01 -3.60 -5.67
C LEU A 214 -9.87 -2.74 -6.63
N GLU A 215 -9.37 -1.58 -7.02
CA GLU A 215 -9.96 -0.75 -8.08
C GLU A 215 -9.76 -1.41 -9.44
N SER A 216 -10.48 -2.51 -9.72
CA SER A 216 -10.34 -3.28 -10.95
C SER A 216 -10.61 -2.46 -12.21
N ALA A 217 -11.53 -1.49 -12.13
CA ALA A 217 -11.84 -0.56 -13.22
C ALA A 217 -10.61 0.27 -13.69
N ARG A 218 -9.57 0.40 -12.85
CA ARG A 218 -8.32 1.09 -13.23
C ARG A 218 -7.60 0.40 -14.38
N VAL A 219 -7.70 -0.93 -14.46
CA VAL A 219 -7.02 -1.70 -15.51
C VAL A 219 -7.43 -1.20 -16.88
N THR A 220 -8.72 -0.94 -17.09
CA THR A 220 -9.27 -0.49 -18.37
C THR A 220 -9.41 1.01 -18.50
N SER A 221 -9.47 1.76 -17.39
CA SER A 221 -9.70 3.21 -17.41
C SER A 221 -9.03 3.94 -16.24
N HIS A 222 -8.26 5.00 -16.51
CA HIS A 222 -7.71 5.86 -15.47
C HIS A 222 -7.73 7.35 -15.86
N ALA A 223 -7.68 8.22 -14.86
CA ALA A 223 -7.81 9.66 -15.08
C ALA A 223 -6.56 10.29 -15.72
N THR A 224 -6.75 11.42 -16.39
CA THR A 224 -5.65 12.24 -16.93
C THR A 224 -4.68 12.66 -15.82
N GLY A 225 -3.37 12.54 -16.09
CA GLY A 225 -2.31 12.80 -15.12
C GLY A 225 -2.07 11.66 -14.12
N GLU A 226 -2.72 10.51 -14.31
CA GLU A 226 -2.48 9.28 -13.55
C GLU A 226 -1.82 8.20 -14.41
N ARG A 227 -1.27 7.18 -13.77
CA ARG A 227 -0.83 5.94 -14.41
C ARG A 227 -1.75 4.79 -14.05
N ASN A 228 -1.68 3.71 -14.81
CA ASN A 228 -2.21 2.41 -14.44
C ASN A 228 -1.36 1.76 -13.31
N TYR A 229 -1.63 0.50 -12.96
CA TYR A 229 -0.85 -0.24 -11.96
C TYR A 229 0.63 -0.34 -12.33
N HIS A 230 1.50 -0.28 -11.33
CA HIS A 230 2.94 -0.22 -11.56
C HIS A 230 3.49 -1.44 -12.32
N VAL A 231 2.92 -2.63 -12.12
CA VAL A 231 3.37 -3.87 -12.75
C VAL A 231 3.46 -3.76 -14.27
N PHE A 232 2.53 -3.05 -14.93
CA PHE A 232 2.55 -2.87 -16.38
C PHE A 232 3.83 -2.19 -16.85
N TYR A 233 4.22 -1.11 -16.17
CA TYR A 233 5.39 -0.33 -16.55
C TYR A 233 6.69 -0.95 -16.06
N GLN A 234 6.66 -1.61 -14.91
CA GLN A 234 7.79 -2.38 -14.39
C GLN A 234 8.15 -3.52 -15.36
N LEU A 235 7.16 -4.27 -15.83
CA LEU A 235 7.35 -5.33 -16.81
C LEU A 235 7.99 -4.80 -18.11
N LEU A 236 7.42 -3.74 -18.67
CA LEU A 236 7.91 -3.14 -19.92
C LEU A 236 9.35 -2.61 -19.81
N ALA A 237 9.68 -1.96 -18.70
CA ALA A 237 11.00 -1.38 -18.48
C ALA A 237 12.06 -2.40 -18.04
N GLY A 238 11.65 -3.49 -17.40
CA GLY A 238 12.55 -4.40 -16.69
C GLY A 238 12.83 -5.74 -17.38
N CYS A 239 12.03 -6.14 -18.38
CA CYS A 239 12.27 -7.39 -19.11
C CYS A 239 13.55 -7.35 -19.95
N SER A 240 14.22 -8.50 -20.04
CA SER A 240 15.27 -8.72 -21.05
C SER A 240 14.67 -8.79 -22.46
N GLU A 241 15.49 -8.65 -23.50
CA GLU A 241 15.04 -8.79 -24.90
C GLU A 241 14.40 -10.17 -25.16
N GLU A 242 14.95 -11.23 -24.57
CA GLU A 242 14.41 -12.60 -24.65
C GLU A 242 13.03 -12.73 -23.95
N GLN A 243 12.88 -12.09 -22.79
CA GLN A 243 11.59 -12.06 -22.08
C GLN A 243 10.56 -11.24 -22.85
N GLN A 244 10.96 -10.11 -23.46
CA GLN A 244 10.06 -9.31 -24.28
C GLN A 244 9.55 -10.09 -25.48
N GLU A 245 10.42 -10.85 -26.18
CA GLU A 245 10.01 -11.71 -27.30
C GLU A 245 9.04 -12.80 -26.84
N THR A 246 9.37 -13.49 -25.73
CA THR A 246 8.53 -14.56 -25.16
C THR A 246 7.16 -14.03 -24.73
N LEU A 247 7.13 -12.84 -24.12
CA LEU A 247 5.91 -12.19 -23.65
C LEU A 247 5.19 -11.39 -24.74
N ARG A 248 5.66 -11.41 -26.00
CA ARG A 248 5.08 -10.63 -27.11
C ARG A 248 4.97 -9.12 -26.82
N LEU A 249 5.89 -8.60 -26.03
CA LEU A 249 5.91 -7.19 -25.64
C LEU A 249 6.57 -6.33 -26.73
N ARG A 250 6.13 -5.07 -26.84
CA ARG A 250 6.60 -4.07 -27.79
C ARG A 250 6.95 -2.80 -27.03
N GLY A 251 8.12 -2.22 -27.32
CA GLY A 251 8.60 -1.02 -26.63
C GLY A 251 9.02 -1.26 -25.18
N ASP A 252 9.42 -0.18 -24.49
CA ASP A 252 10.06 -0.25 -23.16
C ASP A 252 9.45 0.70 -22.11
N ASP A 253 8.44 1.52 -22.46
CA ASP A 253 7.90 2.55 -21.54
C ASP A 253 6.38 2.75 -21.56
N GLY A 254 5.63 1.89 -22.28
CA GLY A 254 4.16 1.83 -22.22
C GLY A 254 3.42 2.86 -23.08
N ARG A 255 4.10 3.52 -24.02
CA ARG A 255 3.45 4.43 -25.00
C ARG A 255 2.62 3.67 -26.04
N ASP A 256 3.04 2.48 -26.39
CA ASP A 256 2.45 1.67 -27.46
C ASP A 256 1.19 0.90 -27.02
N TYR A 257 0.85 0.95 -25.73
CA TYR A 257 -0.28 0.23 -25.16
C TYR A 257 -1.38 1.17 -24.68
N VAL A 258 -2.61 0.89 -25.12
CA VAL A 258 -3.80 1.66 -24.75
C VAL A 258 -3.96 1.70 -23.23
N LEU A 259 -3.82 0.57 -22.53
CA LEU A 259 -4.03 0.50 -21.07
C LEU A 259 -3.09 1.38 -20.25
N THR A 260 -1.90 1.69 -20.76
CA THR A 260 -0.88 2.47 -20.04
C THR A 260 -0.88 3.94 -20.43
N ASN A 261 -1.38 4.30 -21.62
CA ASN A 261 -1.25 5.63 -22.22
C ASN A 261 -2.47 6.56 -22.11
N GLN A 262 -3.60 6.08 -21.56
CA GLN A 262 -4.85 6.87 -21.45
C GLN A 262 -4.69 8.14 -20.61
N GLY A 263 -3.88 8.08 -19.55
CA GLY A 263 -3.64 9.19 -18.63
C GLY A 263 -2.69 10.28 -19.17
N GLY A 264 -2.01 10.03 -20.30
CA GLY A 264 -1.02 10.96 -20.88
C GLY A 264 0.34 10.98 -20.17
N GLU A 265 0.59 10.03 -19.25
CA GLU A 265 1.83 9.93 -18.45
C GLU A 265 2.69 8.69 -18.82
N SER A 266 2.48 8.08 -19.99
CA SER A 266 3.34 6.98 -20.47
C SER A 266 4.73 7.45 -20.91
N VAL A 267 4.84 8.71 -21.37
CA VAL A 267 6.14 9.29 -21.76
C VAL A 267 6.88 9.68 -20.48
N VAL A 268 7.68 8.76 -19.96
CA VAL A 268 8.46 8.98 -18.74
C VAL A 268 9.90 9.36 -19.05
N SER A 269 10.56 10.06 -18.12
CA SER A 269 11.99 10.33 -18.25
C SER A 269 12.81 9.04 -18.13
N ASN A 270 14.05 9.05 -18.63
CA ASN A 270 14.94 7.90 -18.48
C ASN A 270 15.10 7.50 -17.01
N GLU A 271 15.15 8.48 -16.09
CA GLU A 271 15.26 8.20 -14.65
C GLU A 271 14.05 7.42 -14.10
N GLN A 272 12.85 7.73 -14.58
CA GLN A 272 11.64 7.03 -14.16
C GLN A 272 11.55 5.63 -14.78
N ARG A 273 12.00 5.45 -16.03
CA ARG A 273 12.11 4.11 -16.65
C ARG A 273 13.11 3.24 -15.89
N ASP A 274 14.29 3.78 -15.57
CA ASP A 274 15.31 3.07 -14.81
C ASP A 274 14.82 2.71 -13.40
N HIS A 275 14.02 3.59 -12.77
CA HIS A 275 13.34 3.29 -11.52
C HIS A 275 12.35 2.13 -11.66
N ASP A 276 11.53 2.11 -12.72
CA ASP A 276 10.55 1.05 -12.93
C ASP A 276 11.23 -0.30 -13.25
N ALA A 277 12.35 -0.29 -13.98
CA ALA A 277 13.20 -1.47 -14.20
C ALA A 277 13.81 -2.01 -12.89
N ALA A 278 14.31 -1.13 -12.03
CA ALA A 278 14.80 -1.53 -10.70
C ALA A 278 13.68 -2.12 -9.83
N LYS A 279 12.47 -1.56 -9.93
CA LYS A 279 11.28 -2.09 -9.24
C LYS A 279 10.81 -3.43 -9.78
N PHE A 280 11.00 -3.70 -11.06
CA PHE A 280 10.75 -5.03 -11.62
C PHE A 280 11.72 -6.08 -11.06
N ALA A 281 13.02 -5.75 -10.95
CA ALA A 281 13.98 -6.64 -10.30
C ALA A 281 13.60 -6.93 -8.83
N GLU A 282 13.17 -5.90 -8.08
CA GLU A 282 12.68 -6.05 -6.70
C GLU A 282 11.41 -6.93 -6.64
N LEU A 283 10.52 -6.82 -7.63
CA LEU A 283 9.33 -7.66 -7.75
C LEU A 283 9.70 -9.14 -7.94
N CYS A 284 10.60 -9.46 -8.87
CA CYS A 284 11.06 -10.83 -9.12
C CYS A 284 11.78 -11.43 -7.91
N GLU A 285 12.64 -10.65 -7.23
CA GLU A 285 13.28 -11.08 -5.99
C GLU A 285 12.24 -11.36 -4.90
N SER A 286 11.24 -10.50 -4.77
CA SER A 286 10.16 -10.65 -3.78
C SER A 286 9.32 -11.90 -4.05
N LEU A 287 8.92 -12.14 -5.31
CA LEU A 287 8.19 -13.35 -5.74
C LEU A 287 8.98 -14.62 -5.41
N THR A 288 10.27 -14.63 -5.75
CA THR A 288 11.18 -15.74 -5.42
C THR A 288 11.28 -15.96 -3.91
N SER A 289 11.39 -14.86 -3.13
CA SER A 289 11.56 -14.94 -1.67
C SER A 289 10.34 -15.50 -0.92
N VAL A 290 9.14 -15.36 -1.50
CA VAL A 290 7.90 -15.92 -0.96
C VAL A 290 7.59 -17.31 -1.53
N GLY A 291 8.44 -17.84 -2.41
CA GLY A 291 8.38 -19.19 -2.93
C GLY A 291 7.62 -19.35 -4.26
N VAL A 292 7.39 -18.27 -5.00
CA VAL A 292 6.85 -18.35 -6.36
C VAL A 292 7.96 -18.81 -7.31
N THR A 293 7.72 -19.90 -8.03
CA THR A 293 8.71 -20.48 -8.94
C THR A 293 8.93 -19.59 -10.16
N GLU A 294 10.04 -19.77 -10.88
CA GLU A 294 10.29 -19.03 -12.13
C GLU A 294 9.22 -19.32 -13.19
N GLU A 295 8.72 -20.55 -13.24
CA GLU A 295 7.60 -20.95 -14.10
C GLU A 295 6.32 -20.18 -13.75
N ASP A 296 5.92 -20.17 -12.48
CA ASP A 296 4.74 -19.40 -12.02
C ASP A 296 4.92 -17.89 -12.24
N GLN A 297 6.15 -17.36 -12.09
CA GLN A 297 6.44 -15.95 -12.38
C GLN A 297 6.22 -15.65 -13.87
N ASN A 298 6.68 -16.52 -14.77
CA ASN A 298 6.46 -16.38 -16.20
C ASN A 298 4.97 -16.45 -16.55
N ASP A 299 4.20 -17.33 -15.92
CA ASP A 299 2.74 -17.38 -16.10
C ASP A 299 2.06 -16.09 -15.66
N ILE A 300 2.45 -15.54 -14.51
CA ILE A 300 1.96 -14.24 -14.02
C ILE A 300 2.26 -13.14 -15.04
N PHE A 301 3.48 -13.07 -15.56
CA PHE A 301 3.88 -12.05 -16.53
C PHE A 301 3.21 -12.24 -17.90
N SER A 302 2.95 -13.48 -18.32
CA SER A 302 2.18 -13.79 -19.51
C SER A 302 0.75 -13.25 -19.41
N ILE A 303 0.10 -13.38 -18.25
CA ILE A 303 -1.22 -12.80 -18.00
C ILE A 303 -1.17 -11.26 -18.06
N VAL A 304 -0.15 -10.64 -17.46
CA VAL A 304 0.01 -9.17 -17.49
C VAL A 304 0.24 -8.68 -18.92
N SER A 305 1.04 -9.38 -19.71
CA SER A 305 1.27 -9.04 -21.12
C SER A 305 0.01 -9.22 -21.97
N ALA A 306 -0.71 -10.32 -21.80
CA ALA A 306 -1.98 -10.56 -22.50
C ALA A 306 -2.99 -9.43 -22.21
N LEU A 307 -3.05 -8.92 -20.98
CA LEU A 307 -3.90 -7.75 -20.66
C LEU A 307 -3.48 -6.50 -21.46
N LEU A 308 -2.18 -6.22 -21.56
CA LEU A 308 -1.68 -5.08 -22.35
C LEU A 308 -2.10 -5.19 -23.83
N LEU A 309 -1.98 -6.39 -24.42
CA LEU A 309 -2.35 -6.65 -25.81
C LEU A 309 -3.86 -6.55 -26.02
N LEU A 310 -4.66 -7.19 -25.15
CA LEU A 310 -6.13 -7.17 -25.23
C LEU A 310 -6.71 -5.76 -25.11
N GLY A 311 -6.05 -4.88 -24.34
CA GLY A 311 -6.49 -3.49 -24.23
C GLY A 311 -6.37 -2.68 -25.53
N GLY A 312 -5.60 -3.17 -26.50
CA GLY A 312 -5.48 -2.58 -27.83
C GLY A 312 -6.40 -3.20 -28.89
N VAL A 313 -7.21 -4.21 -28.55
CA VAL A 313 -8.12 -4.85 -29.49
C VAL A 313 -9.39 -4.01 -29.66
N GLU A 314 -9.64 -3.55 -30.88
CA GLU A 314 -10.85 -2.81 -31.24
C GLU A 314 -11.82 -3.66 -32.08
N PHE A 315 -13.12 -3.43 -31.86
CA PHE A 315 -14.20 -4.09 -32.57
C PHE A 315 -15.00 -3.03 -33.35
N GLU A 316 -15.27 -3.30 -34.62
CA GLU A 316 -16.14 -2.49 -35.47
C GLU A 316 -17.56 -3.06 -35.44
N GLU A 317 -18.55 -2.16 -35.31
CA GLU A 317 -19.95 -2.52 -35.48
C GLU A 317 -20.21 -2.90 -36.94
N ASP A 318 -20.79 -4.07 -37.18
CA ASP A 318 -21.22 -4.47 -38.51
C ASP A 318 -22.45 -3.64 -38.90
N LYS A 319 -22.27 -2.73 -39.87
CA LYS A 319 -23.33 -1.82 -40.32
C LYS A 319 -24.35 -2.47 -41.26
N GLU A 320 -24.24 -3.77 -41.51
CA GLU A 320 -25.07 -4.49 -42.47
C GLU A 320 -26.15 -5.40 -41.83
N GLU A 321 -26.17 -5.56 -40.50
CA GLU A 321 -27.16 -6.38 -39.77
C GLU A 321 -28.19 -5.52 -39.01
N ASP A 322 -29.03 -4.78 -39.75
CA ASP A 322 -30.14 -4.01 -39.17
C ASP A 322 -31.52 -4.63 -39.45
N ASP A 323 -31.60 -5.85 -40.04
CA ASP A 323 -32.89 -6.37 -40.53
C ASP A 323 -33.36 -7.76 -40.05
N ASP A 324 -32.60 -8.60 -39.34
CA ASP A 324 -33.20 -9.80 -38.73
C ASP A 324 -32.42 -10.31 -37.51
N GLU A 325 -33.15 -10.78 -36.50
CA GLU A 325 -32.70 -11.24 -35.18
C GLU A 325 -31.63 -12.36 -35.25
N GLU A 326 -30.34 -12.03 -35.25
CA GLU A 326 -29.25 -12.93 -34.83
C GLU A 326 -28.14 -12.11 -34.14
N GLU A 327 -27.45 -12.70 -33.17
CA GLU A 327 -26.56 -12.03 -32.22
C GLU A 327 -25.54 -11.10 -32.89
N GLY A 328 -25.65 -9.78 -32.64
CA GLY A 328 -24.81 -8.76 -33.27
C GLY A 328 -23.33 -9.14 -33.31
N ALA A 329 -22.87 -9.58 -34.47
CA ALA A 329 -21.48 -9.88 -34.70
C ALA A 329 -20.73 -8.54 -34.78
N SER A 330 -19.64 -8.42 -34.03
CA SER A 330 -18.72 -7.30 -34.18
C SER A 330 -17.46 -7.82 -34.87
N ASN A 331 -17.05 -7.15 -35.93
CA ASN A 331 -15.86 -7.53 -36.69
C ASN A 331 -14.62 -6.97 -35.99
N LEU A 332 -13.57 -7.77 -35.86
CA LEU A 332 -12.27 -7.28 -35.42
C LEU A 332 -11.72 -6.29 -36.45
N VAL A 333 -11.17 -5.16 -35.99
CA VAL A 333 -10.39 -4.27 -36.88
C VAL A 333 -9.28 -5.09 -37.52
N ALA A 334 -9.13 -5.00 -38.85
CA ALA A 334 -8.31 -5.92 -39.66
C ALA A 334 -6.83 -6.05 -39.24
N ASN A 335 -6.30 -5.12 -38.45
CA ASN A 335 -4.91 -5.14 -37.95
C ASN A 335 -4.74 -5.68 -36.52
N ASP A 336 -5.85 -5.92 -35.80
CA ASP A 336 -5.81 -6.30 -34.37
C ASP A 336 -5.83 -7.82 -34.15
N PHE A 337 -6.00 -8.60 -35.24
CA PHE A 337 -5.98 -10.06 -35.19
C PHE A 337 -4.68 -10.60 -34.59
N LEU A 338 -3.55 -9.93 -34.84
CA LEU A 338 -2.25 -10.30 -34.28
C LEU A 338 -2.20 -10.06 -32.76
N LEU A 339 -2.82 -8.98 -32.26
CA LEU A 339 -2.87 -8.71 -30.82
C LEU A 339 -3.71 -9.77 -30.10
N LEU A 340 -4.83 -10.16 -30.72
CA LEU A 340 -5.70 -11.19 -30.17
C LEU A 340 -5.04 -12.57 -30.20
N ASP A 341 -4.36 -12.93 -31.29
CA ASP A 341 -3.62 -14.20 -31.43
C ASP A 341 -2.44 -14.28 -30.43
N ASP A 342 -1.64 -13.21 -30.33
CA ASP A 342 -0.55 -13.12 -29.36
C ASP A 342 -1.10 -13.27 -27.91
N ALA A 343 -2.20 -12.59 -27.59
CA ALA A 343 -2.84 -12.70 -26.28
C ALA A 343 -3.40 -14.10 -26.00
N ALA A 344 -4.05 -14.73 -26.99
CA ALA A 344 -4.56 -16.10 -26.87
C ALA A 344 -3.42 -17.10 -26.62
N SER A 345 -2.32 -16.97 -27.36
CA SER A 345 -1.13 -17.80 -27.19
C SER A 345 -0.52 -17.66 -25.79
N LEU A 346 -0.45 -16.45 -25.24
CA LEU A 346 0.05 -16.20 -23.87
C LEU A 346 -0.86 -16.79 -22.79
N LEU A 347 -2.15 -16.92 -23.07
CA LEU A 347 -3.16 -17.48 -22.16
C LEU A 347 -3.36 -19.00 -22.35
N GLY A 348 -2.68 -19.60 -23.34
CA GLY A 348 -2.82 -21.02 -23.66
C GLY A 348 -4.19 -21.40 -24.25
N LEU A 349 -4.82 -20.48 -25.00
CA LEU A 349 -6.14 -20.64 -25.62
C LEU A 349 -6.08 -21.07 -27.08
#